data_AF-A0A497JJ96-F1
#
_entry.id   AF-A0A497JJ96-F1
#
_cell.length_a   1.000
_cell.length_b   1.000
_cell.length_c   1.000
_cell.angle_alpha   90.00
_cell.angle_beta   90.00
_cell.angle_gamma   90.00
#
_symmetry.space_group_name_H-M   'P 1'
#
loop_
_entity.id
_entity.type
_entity.pdbx_description
1 polymer ?
#
loop_
_entity_poly.entity_id
_entity_poly.type
_entity_poly.pdbx_seq_one_letter_code
_entity_poly.pdbx_strand_id
1 'polypeptide(L)'
;MIPKNIKREHVIKAIEEIKRNGIPKGSDSRKFLLEFNGKYYPPKYVISLANKYANGETLDPARFSGGKETNKFLRNLGFNVVELSISKKTIKPFRGRERKLSNIHHDERCPKCKETIRRLLEEIYGRVEKNYKFSVGTHPEDFEDTRYYCELKEIYEALQSHRGFKEFVKAKTLPNCDFFIPDPGFIVEFDESQHFTLPRKITLERYPPSLELGFSREKWITLCNEINAKDNDPPYRDEQRAWYDNFKGLSTSNIGFAAYC
;
A
#
# COMPACT_ATOMS: atom_id res chain seq x y z
N MET A 1 -8.95 -12.85 30.72
CA MET A 1 -7.73 -12.06 30.46
C MET A 1 -7.07 -12.60 29.21
N ILE A 2 -6.52 -11.72 28.37
CA ILE A 2 -5.79 -12.13 27.15
C ILE A 2 -4.47 -12.81 27.54
N PRO A 3 -4.17 -14.04 27.04
CA PRO A 3 -2.91 -14.72 27.31
C PRO A 3 -1.68 -13.95 26.80
N LYS A 4 -0.67 -13.77 27.67
CA LYS A 4 0.54 -12.98 27.37
C LYS A 4 1.48 -13.64 26.36
N ASN A 5 1.31 -14.93 26.09
CA ASN A 5 2.12 -15.67 25.11
C ASN A 5 1.64 -15.46 23.66
N ILE A 6 0.52 -14.77 23.44
CA ILE A 6 0.10 -14.34 22.11
C ILE A 6 1.07 -13.27 21.62
N LYS A 7 1.85 -13.60 20.58
CA LYS A 7 2.80 -12.71 19.93
C LYS A 7 2.22 -12.10 18.66
N ARG A 8 2.91 -11.10 18.12
CA ARG A 8 2.57 -10.40 16.86
C ARG A 8 2.31 -11.38 15.70
N GLU A 9 3.13 -12.42 15.57
CA GLU A 9 3.01 -13.44 14.52
C GLU A 9 1.68 -14.19 14.57
N HIS A 10 1.16 -14.48 15.77
CA HIS A 10 -0.13 -15.16 15.93
C HIS A 10 -1.30 -14.28 15.49
N VAL A 11 -1.20 -12.97 15.75
CA VAL A 11 -2.18 -11.98 15.31
C VAL A 11 -2.20 -11.88 13.78
N ILE A 12 -1.04 -11.90 13.12
CA ILE A 12 -0.97 -11.90 11.65
C ILE A 12 -1.61 -13.16 11.07
N LYS A 13 -1.29 -14.35 11.61
CA LYS A 13 -1.92 -15.61 11.17
C LYS A 13 -3.45 -15.59 11.34
N ALA A 14 -3.96 -14.99 12.41
CA ALA A 14 -5.38 -14.79 12.62
C ALA A 14 -6.01 -13.89 11.55
N ILE A 15 -5.35 -12.79 11.18
CA ILE A 15 -5.83 -11.88 10.13
C ILE A 15 -5.87 -12.60 8.76
N GLU A 16 -4.86 -13.41 8.43
CA GLU A 16 -4.84 -14.20 7.19
C GLU A 16 -5.94 -15.29 7.17
N GLU A 17 -6.32 -15.85 8.31
CA GLU A 17 -7.48 -16.75 8.41
C GLU A 17 -8.79 -15.99 8.15
N ILE A 18 -8.96 -14.79 8.74
CA ILE A 18 -10.15 -13.95 8.50
C ILE A 18 -10.27 -13.55 7.03
N LYS A 19 -9.16 -13.27 6.34
CA LYS A 19 -9.17 -12.95 4.91
C LYS A 19 -9.72 -14.09 4.05
N ARG A 20 -9.42 -15.34 4.41
CA ARG A 20 -9.86 -16.53 3.65
C ARG A 20 -11.30 -16.94 3.98
N ASN A 21 -11.69 -16.84 5.24
CA ASN A 21 -12.95 -17.43 5.74
C ASN A 21 -14.04 -16.38 6.02
N GLY A 22 -13.70 -15.10 5.98
CA GLY A 22 -14.59 -14.01 6.36
C GLY A 22 -14.77 -13.87 7.88
N ILE A 23 -15.61 -12.92 8.27
CA ILE A 23 -15.97 -12.65 9.66
C ILE A 23 -17.33 -13.31 9.94
N PRO A 24 -17.47 -14.15 10.98
CA PRO A 24 -18.75 -14.73 11.36
C PRO A 24 -19.76 -13.63 11.76
N LYS A 25 -21.04 -13.82 11.40
CA LYS A 25 -22.12 -12.92 11.80
C LYS A 25 -22.12 -12.74 13.34
N GLY A 26 -22.12 -11.48 13.80
CA GLY A 26 -22.10 -11.14 15.22
C GLY A 26 -20.71 -10.94 15.83
N SER A 27 -19.63 -11.14 15.05
CA SER A 27 -18.25 -10.81 15.45
C SER A 27 -17.84 -9.38 15.07
N ASP A 28 -18.76 -8.58 14.51
CA ASP A 28 -18.51 -7.20 14.11
C ASP A 28 -18.22 -6.30 15.31
N SER A 29 -17.22 -5.44 15.17
CA SER A 29 -16.89 -4.47 16.20
C SER A 29 -17.69 -3.19 16.03
N ARG A 30 -18.39 -2.79 17.10
CA ARG A 30 -19.25 -1.60 17.11
C ARG A 30 -18.53 -0.29 17.42
N LYS A 31 -17.29 -0.36 17.94
CA LYS A 31 -16.57 0.81 18.46
C LYS A 31 -15.12 0.93 18.04
N PHE A 32 -14.42 -0.18 17.77
CA PHE A 32 -12.99 -0.15 17.47
C PHE A 32 -12.64 -1.07 16.33
N LEU A 33 -11.74 -0.69 15.44
CA LEU A 33 -11.27 -1.52 14.35
C LEU A 33 -9.75 -1.65 14.40
N LEU A 34 -9.25 -2.86 14.17
CA LEU A 34 -7.83 -3.14 14.00
C LEU A 34 -7.49 -2.89 12.53
N GLU A 35 -6.56 -1.99 12.27
CA GLU A 35 -6.08 -1.74 10.91
C GLU A 35 -4.87 -2.64 10.61
N PHE A 36 -4.92 -3.32 9.48
CA PHE A 36 -3.79 -4.08 8.95
C PHE A 36 -3.79 -4.03 7.42
N ASN A 37 -2.71 -3.51 6.84
CA ASN A 37 -2.54 -3.33 5.39
C ASN A 37 -3.72 -2.61 4.71
N GLY A 38 -4.25 -1.55 5.33
CA GLY A 38 -5.37 -0.75 4.81
C GLY A 38 -6.75 -1.42 4.92
N LYS A 39 -6.85 -2.59 5.54
CA LYS A 39 -8.12 -3.27 5.83
C LYS A 39 -8.42 -3.26 7.33
N TYR A 40 -9.70 -3.31 7.67
CA TYR A 40 -10.18 -3.21 9.04
C TYR A 40 -10.76 -4.53 9.55
N TYR A 41 -10.38 -4.91 10.75
CA TYR A 41 -10.75 -6.19 11.37
C TYR A 41 -11.31 -5.97 12.78
N PRO A 42 -12.28 -6.78 13.23
CA PRO A 42 -12.80 -6.68 14.60
C PRO A 42 -11.72 -7.08 15.63
N PRO A 43 -11.24 -6.15 16.47
CA PRO A 43 -10.10 -6.41 17.37
C PRO A 43 -10.30 -7.62 18.27
N LYS A 44 -11.52 -7.77 18.81
CA LYS A 44 -11.85 -8.85 19.74
C LYS A 44 -11.83 -10.22 19.05
N TYR A 45 -12.35 -10.29 17.83
CA TYR A 45 -12.35 -11.52 17.05
C TYR A 45 -10.94 -11.94 16.64
N VAL A 46 -10.11 -10.97 16.26
CA VAL A 46 -8.70 -11.21 15.92
C VAL A 46 -7.95 -11.84 17.09
N ILE A 47 -8.12 -11.34 18.32
CA ILE A 47 -7.47 -11.94 19.51
C ILE A 47 -7.99 -13.35 19.79
N SER A 48 -9.29 -13.58 19.61
CA SER A 48 -9.90 -14.90 19.78
C SER A 48 -9.24 -15.94 18.86
N LEU A 49 -9.05 -15.59 17.58
CA LEU A 49 -8.35 -16.42 16.61
C LEU A 49 -6.84 -16.50 16.86
N ALA A 50 -6.19 -15.42 17.30
CA ALA A 50 -4.75 -15.43 17.58
C ALA A 50 -4.39 -16.45 18.66
N ASN A 51 -5.28 -16.69 19.62
CA ASN A 51 -5.10 -17.71 20.63
C ASN A 51 -5.02 -19.13 20.06
N LYS A 52 -5.74 -19.41 18.96
CA LYS A 52 -5.67 -20.71 18.27
C LYS A 52 -4.27 -21.00 17.79
N TYR A 53 -3.58 -19.97 17.28
CA TYR A 53 -2.20 -20.08 16.81
C TYR A 53 -1.17 -20.12 17.95
N ALA A 54 -1.50 -19.56 19.11
CA ALA A 54 -0.61 -19.55 20.28
C ALA A 54 -0.74 -20.80 21.15
N ASN A 55 -1.95 -21.33 21.28
CA ASN A 55 -2.35 -22.30 22.32
C ASN A 55 -3.19 -23.47 21.77
N GLY A 56 -3.44 -23.55 20.46
CA GLY A 56 -4.18 -24.64 19.82
C GLY A 56 -5.70 -24.51 19.82
N GLU A 57 -6.27 -23.57 20.58
CA GLU A 57 -7.72 -23.35 20.69
C GLU A 57 -8.11 -21.87 20.51
N THR A 58 -9.30 -21.60 19.98
CA THR A 58 -9.82 -20.23 19.92
C THR A 58 -10.17 -19.74 21.32
N LEU A 59 -9.80 -18.50 21.66
CA LEU A 59 -10.11 -17.94 22.97
C LEU A 59 -11.57 -17.49 23.01
N ASP A 60 -12.34 -18.04 23.93
CA ASP A 60 -13.72 -17.63 24.17
C ASP A 60 -13.83 -16.11 24.38
N PRO A 61 -14.58 -15.38 23.54
CA PRO A 61 -14.80 -13.95 23.69
C PRO A 61 -15.41 -13.54 25.04
N ALA A 62 -16.07 -14.42 25.78
CA ALA A 62 -16.54 -14.12 27.14
C ALA A 62 -15.40 -14.03 28.17
N ARG A 63 -14.23 -14.64 27.91
CA ARG A 63 -13.10 -14.67 28.84
C ARG A 63 -12.27 -13.39 28.86
N PHE A 64 -12.52 -12.43 27.97
CA PHE A 64 -11.80 -11.14 27.94
C PHE A 64 -12.68 -10.00 27.44
N SER A 65 -12.36 -8.80 27.87
CA SER A 65 -13.13 -7.60 27.53
C SER A 65 -12.68 -7.01 26.19
N GLY A 66 -13.67 -6.59 25.40
CA GLY A 66 -13.44 -5.76 24.22
C GLY A 66 -13.07 -4.33 24.62
N GLY A 67 -12.71 -3.49 23.65
CA GLY A 67 -12.36 -2.10 23.92
C GLY A 67 -10.99 -1.98 24.60
N LYS A 68 -10.90 -1.39 25.79
CA LYS A 68 -9.62 -0.97 26.39
C LYS A 68 -8.61 -2.11 26.55
N GLU A 69 -9.01 -3.28 27.05
CA GLU A 69 -8.11 -4.44 27.23
C GLU A 69 -7.57 -4.95 25.89
N THR A 70 -8.48 -5.27 24.96
CA THR A 70 -8.18 -5.73 23.60
C THR A 70 -7.30 -4.73 22.83
N ASN A 71 -7.69 -3.46 22.84
CA ASN A 71 -6.99 -2.42 22.08
C ASN A 71 -5.59 -2.16 22.65
N LYS A 72 -5.44 -2.12 23.98
CA LYS A 72 -4.13 -1.97 24.63
C LYS A 72 -3.23 -3.15 24.28
N PHE A 73 -3.75 -4.37 24.31
CA PHE A 73 -2.99 -5.57 23.97
C PHE A 73 -2.47 -5.52 22.53
N LEU A 74 -3.33 -5.20 21.56
CA LEU A 74 -2.94 -5.11 20.14
C LEU A 74 -1.95 -3.96 19.88
N ARG A 75 -2.15 -2.79 20.52
CA ARG A 75 -1.21 -1.67 20.43
C ARG A 75 0.16 -2.01 21.00
N ASN A 76 0.22 -2.75 22.11
CA ASN A 76 1.48 -3.22 22.68
C ASN A 76 2.22 -4.21 21.77
N LEU A 77 1.52 -4.88 20.85
CA LEU A 77 2.11 -5.72 19.80
C LEU A 77 2.44 -4.96 18.51
N GLY A 78 2.29 -3.63 18.50
CA GLY A 78 2.62 -2.75 17.38
C GLY A 78 1.53 -2.62 16.32
N PHE A 79 0.27 -2.92 16.63
CA PHE A 79 -0.84 -2.72 15.70
C PHE A 79 -1.59 -1.41 15.95
N ASN A 80 -2.11 -0.81 14.86
CA ASN A 80 -2.98 0.35 14.94
C ASN A 80 -4.44 -0.07 15.21
N VAL A 81 -5.10 0.60 16.16
CA VAL A 81 -6.51 0.37 16.50
C VAL A 81 -7.26 1.71 16.53
N VAL A 82 -8.17 1.87 15.58
CA VAL A 82 -8.97 3.08 15.37
C VAL A 82 -10.32 2.99 16.11
N GLU A 83 -10.83 4.13 16.59
CA GLU A 83 -12.15 4.22 17.23
C GLU A 83 -13.19 4.75 16.23
N LEU A 84 -14.34 4.07 16.15
CA LEU A 84 -15.51 4.54 15.43
C LEU A 84 -16.17 5.62 16.29
N SER A 85 -15.95 6.89 15.97
CA SER A 85 -16.54 8.01 16.69
C SER A 85 -18.06 8.04 16.49
N ILE A 86 -18.82 7.54 17.46
CA ILE A 86 -20.28 7.63 17.52
C ILE A 86 -20.65 8.93 18.24
N SER A 87 -20.93 10.01 17.51
CA SER A 87 -21.60 11.18 18.09
C SER A 87 -23.07 10.82 18.39
N LYS A 88 -23.41 10.65 19.68
CA LYS A 88 -24.77 10.35 20.16
C LYS A 88 -25.76 11.48 19.79
N LYS A 89 -26.79 11.17 19.01
CA LYS A 89 -28.17 11.66 19.25
C LYS A 89 -29.17 10.55 18.93
N THR A 90 -30.06 10.33 19.88
CA THR A 90 -31.08 9.28 19.95
C THR A 90 -32.03 9.32 18.74
N ILE A 91 -32.30 8.16 18.15
CA ILE A 91 -33.21 7.99 17.02
C ILE A 91 -34.67 8.24 17.46
N LYS A 92 -35.37 9.15 16.79
CA LYS A 92 -36.78 8.95 16.45
C LYS A 92 -36.87 8.61 14.96
N PRO A 93 -37.80 7.74 14.53
CA PRO A 93 -37.87 7.30 13.14
C PRO A 93 -38.37 8.44 12.26
N PHE A 94 -37.44 9.20 11.67
CA PHE A 94 -37.78 10.24 10.71
C PHE A 94 -37.89 9.60 9.32
N ARG A 95 -39.13 9.26 8.93
CA ARG A 95 -39.46 9.08 7.52
C ARG A 95 -39.35 10.45 6.87
N GLY A 96 -38.32 10.68 6.05
CA GLY A 96 -38.15 11.97 5.38
C GLY A 96 -36.85 12.12 4.62
N ARG A 97 -36.86 11.64 3.38
CA ARG A 97 -35.98 11.95 2.22
C ARG A 97 -34.46 11.96 2.49
N GLU A 98 -33.80 10.94 1.96
CA GLU A 98 -32.38 10.97 1.58
C GLU A 98 -32.05 12.32 0.91
N ARG A 99 -31.37 13.20 1.64
CA ARG A 99 -30.49 14.15 0.98
C ARG A 99 -29.28 13.34 0.56
N LYS A 100 -29.23 12.96 -0.72
CA LYS A 100 -28.03 12.49 -1.39
C LYS A 100 -26.88 13.41 -0.95
N LEU A 101 -25.97 12.93 -0.10
CA LEU A 101 -24.61 13.38 -0.22
C LEU A 101 -24.28 13.11 -1.68
N SER A 102 -24.00 14.15 -2.46
CA SER A 102 -23.42 13.95 -3.77
C SER A 102 -22.27 12.97 -3.58
N ASN A 103 -22.37 11.79 -4.22
CA ASN A 103 -21.28 10.82 -4.30
C ASN A 103 -20.12 11.53 -5.00
N ILE A 104 -19.34 12.33 -4.26
CA ILE A 104 -18.08 12.87 -4.74
C ILE A 104 -17.13 11.69 -4.64
N HIS A 105 -17.01 10.96 -5.74
CA HIS A 105 -16.02 9.91 -5.88
C HIS A 105 -14.65 10.57 -5.83
N HIS A 106 -13.88 10.26 -4.81
CA HIS A 106 -12.48 10.66 -4.70
C HIS A 106 -11.63 9.46 -5.13
N ASP A 107 -10.80 9.64 -6.15
CA ASP A 107 -9.87 8.63 -6.69
C ASP A 107 -8.42 9.13 -6.63
N GLU A 108 -7.48 8.31 -7.13
CA GLU A 108 -6.05 8.63 -7.26
C GLU A 108 -5.76 9.94 -8.02
N ARG A 109 -6.70 10.40 -8.86
CA ARG A 109 -6.58 11.62 -9.67
C ARG A 109 -7.19 12.84 -8.99
N CYS A 110 -7.82 12.70 -7.83
CA CYS A 110 -8.55 13.78 -7.19
C CYS A 110 -7.61 14.95 -6.82
N PRO A 111 -7.76 16.14 -7.45
CA PRO A 111 -6.84 17.26 -7.21
C PRO A 111 -6.88 17.78 -5.78
N LYS A 112 -8.06 17.74 -5.14
CA LYS A 112 -8.24 18.17 -3.75
C LYS A 112 -7.50 17.24 -2.78
N CYS A 113 -7.51 15.94 -3.04
CA CYS A 113 -6.80 14.95 -2.24
C CYS A 113 -5.29 15.14 -2.38
N LYS A 114 -4.77 15.26 -3.61
CA LYS A 114 -3.34 15.54 -3.85
C LYS A 114 -2.89 16.83 -3.17
N GLU A 115 -3.66 17.91 -3.26
CA GLU A 115 -3.33 19.17 -2.58
C GLU A 115 -3.34 19.03 -1.04
N THR A 116 -4.23 18.20 -0.50
CA THR A 116 -4.28 17.95 0.95
C THR A 116 -3.02 17.22 1.42
N ILE A 117 -2.60 16.18 0.70
CA ILE A 117 -1.37 15.43 1.00
C ILE A 117 -0.14 16.32 0.83
N ARG A 118 -0.10 17.17 -0.20
CA ARG A 118 1.00 18.12 -0.40
C ARG A 118 1.20 19.02 0.82
N ARG A 119 0.12 19.60 1.35
CA ARG A 119 0.18 20.46 2.55
C ARG A 119 0.67 19.69 3.78
N LEU A 120 0.21 18.46 3.95
CA LEU A 120 0.68 17.59 5.02
C LEU A 120 2.20 17.32 4.89
N LEU A 121 2.67 17.05 3.68
CA LEU A 121 4.10 16.84 3.42
C LEU A 121 4.91 18.11 3.69
N GLU A 122 4.39 19.29 3.35
CA GLU A 122 5.05 20.57 3.66
C GLU A 122 5.14 20.84 5.17
N GLU A 123 4.10 20.49 5.93
CA GLU A 123 4.12 20.63 7.39
C GLU A 123 5.15 19.71 8.06
N ILE A 124 5.38 18.52 7.50
CA ILE A 124 6.31 17.52 8.07
C ILE A 124 7.75 17.76 7.62
N TYR A 125 7.97 18.03 6.34
CA TYR A 125 9.30 18.04 5.69
C TYR A 125 9.71 19.42 5.15
N GLY A 126 8.84 20.43 5.26
CA GLY A 126 9.11 21.77 4.76
C GLY A 126 8.88 21.87 3.26
N ARG A 127 9.95 21.85 2.45
CA ARG A 127 9.84 22.11 1.00
C ARG A 127 9.26 20.88 0.29
N VAL A 128 8.27 21.10 -0.58
CA VAL A 128 7.72 20.06 -1.46
C VAL A 128 7.63 20.61 -2.89
N GLU A 129 8.25 19.90 -3.83
CA GLU A 129 8.23 20.23 -5.25
C GLU A 129 7.21 19.38 -5.99
N LYS A 130 6.31 20.01 -6.74
CA LYS A 130 5.28 19.32 -7.54
C LYS A 130 5.80 19.02 -8.94
N ASN A 131 5.35 17.91 -9.53
CA ASN A 131 5.67 17.55 -10.92
C ASN A 131 7.18 17.63 -11.19
N TYR A 132 7.99 17.17 -10.24
CA TYR A 132 9.43 17.32 -10.28
C TYR A 132 10.00 16.61 -11.51
N LYS A 133 10.84 17.32 -12.25
CA LYS A 133 11.43 16.83 -13.50
C LYS A 133 12.80 16.27 -13.22
N PHE A 134 13.01 15.00 -13.57
CA PHE A 134 14.30 14.37 -13.45
C PHE A 134 15.21 14.72 -14.63
N SER A 135 16.50 14.84 -14.35
CA SER A 135 17.57 14.95 -15.36
C SER A 135 18.27 13.61 -15.63
N VAL A 136 17.70 12.50 -15.15
CA VAL A 136 18.23 11.15 -15.34
C VAL A 136 17.74 10.56 -16.66
N GLY A 137 18.62 9.79 -17.30
CA GLY A 137 18.29 8.98 -18.47
C GLY A 137 17.32 7.85 -18.16
N THR A 138 16.97 7.07 -19.18
CA THR A 138 15.96 6.00 -19.10
C THR A 138 16.40 4.72 -19.80
N HIS A 139 17.51 4.76 -20.52
CA HIS A 139 18.07 3.61 -21.18
C HIS A 139 18.94 2.84 -20.19
N PRO A 140 18.97 1.49 -20.22
CA PRO A 140 19.83 0.70 -19.34
C PRO A 140 21.29 1.17 -19.35
N GLU A 141 21.79 1.57 -20.51
CA GLU A 141 23.16 2.06 -20.75
C GLU A 141 23.47 3.35 -19.98
N ASP A 142 22.45 4.16 -19.65
CA ASP A 142 22.62 5.37 -18.84
C ASP A 142 23.04 5.06 -17.38
N PHE A 143 23.04 3.78 -16.99
CA PHE A 143 23.28 3.32 -15.63
C PHE A 143 24.47 2.35 -15.51
N GLU A 144 25.33 2.23 -16.52
CA GLU A 144 26.49 1.30 -16.54
C GLU A 144 27.40 1.42 -15.32
N ASP A 145 27.63 2.64 -14.84
CA ASP A 145 28.50 2.92 -13.68
C ASP A 145 27.77 2.80 -12.32
N THR A 146 26.51 2.34 -12.30
CA THR A 146 25.72 2.27 -11.07
C THR A 146 25.71 0.88 -10.45
N ARG A 147 25.51 0.84 -9.13
CA ARG A 147 25.48 -0.40 -8.33
C ARG A 147 24.46 -1.43 -8.83
N TYR A 148 23.35 -0.99 -9.42
CA TYR A 148 22.21 -1.85 -9.80
C TYR A 148 22.11 -2.06 -11.31
N TYR A 149 23.19 -1.81 -12.07
CA TYR A 149 23.19 -1.96 -13.53
C TYR A 149 22.79 -3.37 -13.98
N CYS A 150 23.36 -4.40 -13.34
CA CYS A 150 23.08 -5.78 -13.68
C CYS A 150 21.59 -6.12 -13.51
N GLU A 151 20.99 -5.73 -12.39
CA GLU A 151 19.58 -5.97 -12.11
C GLU A 151 18.66 -5.13 -13.01
N LEU A 152 19.06 -3.89 -13.32
CA LEU A 152 18.36 -3.07 -14.31
C LEU A 152 18.32 -3.74 -15.68
N LYS A 153 19.45 -4.29 -16.12
CA LYS A 153 19.56 -5.02 -17.39
C LYS A 153 18.72 -6.30 -17.39
N GLU A 154 18.75 -7.08 -16.31
CA GLU A 154 17.91 -8.27 -16.16
C GLU A 154 16.41 -7.94 -16.20
N ILE A 155 16.00 -6.85 -15.54
CA ILE A 155 14.61 -6.37 -15.58
C ILE A 155 14.24 -5.97 -17.00
N TYR A 156 15.10 -5.23 -17.69
CA TYR A 156 14.88 -4.78 -19.06
C TYR A 156 14.68 -5.97 -20.02
N GLU A 157 15.57 -6.95 -19.98
CA GLU A 157 15.51 -8.16 -20.80
C GLU A 157 14.29 -9.02 -20.48
N ALA A 158 13.88 -9.09 -19.20
CA ALA A 158 12.67 -9.79 -18.78
C ALA A 158 11.40 -9.12 -19.32
N LEU A 159 11.32 -7.79 -19.29
CA LEU A 159 10.22 -7.04 -19.89
C LEU A 159 10.17 -7.26 -21.41
N GLN A 160 11.32 -7.18 -22.10
CA GLN A 160 11.41 -7.46 -23.53
C GLN A 160 10.93 -8.88 -23.88
N SER A 161 11.28 -9.86 -23.05
CA SER A 161 10.96 -11.28 -23.29
C SER A 161 9.51 -11.63 -22.94
N HIS A 162 8.84 -10.83 -22.11
CA HIS A 162 7.47 -11.11 -21.65
C HIS A 162 6.47 -11.21 -22.82
N ARG A 163 6.46 -10.23 -23.72
CA ARG A 163 5.61 -10.21 -24.93
C ARG A 163 6.39 -10.02 -26.24
N GLY A 164 7.73 -10.00 -26.16
CA GLY A 164 8.60 -9.87 -27.34
C GLY A 164 8.85 -8.43 -27.81
N PHE A 165 8.35 -7.42 -27.10
CA PHE A 165 8.56 -6.02 -27.48
C PHE A 165 9.99 -5.58 -27.14
N LYS A 166 10.81 -5.36 -28.17
CA LYS A 166 12.21 -4.92 -27.99
C LYS A 166 12.36 -3.43 -27.73
N GLU A 167 11.42 -2.62 -28.24
CA GLU A 167 11.51 -1.16 -28.16
C GLU A 167 10.31 -0.52 -27.45
N PHE A 168 10.35 -0.46 -26.12
CA PHE A 168 9.31 0.18 -25.30
C PHE A 168 9.79 1.42 -24.54
N VAL A 169 11.10 1.70 -24.52
CA VAL A 169 11.68 2.91 -23.92
C VAL A 169 11.70 4.01 -24.98
N LYS A 170 10.97 5.10 -24.73
CA LYS A 170 10.76 6.19 -25.71
C LYS A 170 11.04 7.58 -25.13
N ALA A 171 10.95 7.75 -23.81
CA ALA A 171 11.27 9.01 -23.15
C ALA A 171 12.78 9.11 -22.97
N LYS A 172 13.38 10.28 -23.23
CA LYS A 172 14.82 10.51 -23.01
C LYS A 172 15.19 10.70 -21.54
N THR A 173 14.25 11.19 -20.75
CA THR A 173 14.42 11.44 -19.32
C THR A 173 13.26 10.82 -18.56
N LEU A 174 13.51 10.43 -17.30
CA LEU A 174 12.49 9.81 -16.47
C LEU A 174 11.24 10.72 -16.36
N PRO A 175 10.02 10.16 -16.50
CA PRO A 175 8.79 10.93 -16.31
C PRO A 175 8.73 11.55 -14.93
N ASN A 176 8.06 12.71 -14.83
CA ASN A 176 7.92 13.44 -13.59
C ASN A 176 7.25 12.60 -12.50
N CYS A 177 7.49 12.98 -11.24
CA CYS A 177 6.76 12.46 -10.08
C CYS A 177 5.74 13.47 -9.55
N ASP A 178 4.73 12.98 -8.84
CA ASP A 178 3.72 13.84 -8.22
C ASP A 178 4.37 14.85 -7.26
N PHE A 179 5.14 14.36 -6.27
CA PHE A 179 5.92 15.20 -5.36
C PHE A 179 7.36 14.74 -5.19
N PHE A 180 8.25 15.71 -4.98
CA PHE A 180 9.63 15.52 -4.55
C PHE A 180 9.90 16.32 -3.28
N ILE A 181 10.44 15.66 -2.28
CA ILE A 181 10.80 16.22 -0.98
C ILE A 181 12.34 16.24 -0.94
N PRO A 182 13.00 17.40 -1.11
CA PRO A 182 14.45 17.46 -1.23
C PRO A 182 15.22 17.15 0.07
N ASP A 183 14.59 17.32 1.23
CA ASP A 183 15.15 16.99 2.53
C ASP A 183 14.10 16.21 3.33
N PRO A 184 14.29 14.91 3.62
CA PRO A 184 15.54 14.12 3.51
C PRO A 184 15.88 13.58 2.10
N GLY A 185 15.13 13.98 1.07
CA GLY A 185 15.34 13.50 -0.30
C GLY A 185 14.49 12.28 -0.57
N PHE A 186 13.28 12.42 -1.10
CA PHE A 186 12.43 11.31 -1.54
C PHE A 186 11.32 11.76 -2.48
N ILE A 187 10.68 10.81 -3.18
CA ILE A 187 9.54 11.08 -4.07
C ILE A 187 8.24 10.53 -3.49
N VAL A 188 7.11 11.14 -3.80
CA VAL A 188 5.78 10.61 -3.50
C VAL A 188 5.00 10.52 -4.80
N GLU A 189 4.32 9.41 -5.00
CA GLU A 189 3.57 9.10 -6.21
C GLU A 189 2.21 8.52 -5.84
N PHE A 190 1.18 8.92 -6.56
CA PHE A 190 -0.14 8.32 -6.46
C PHE A 190 -0.31 7.33 -7.60
N ASP A 191 -0.05 6.06 -7.29
CA ASP A 191 -0.14 4.98 -8.27
C ASP A 191 -1.61 4.78 -8.69
N GLU A 192 -1.88 5.08 -9.96
CA GLU A 192 -3.19 4.81 -10.55
C GLU A 192 -3.36 3.32 -10.84
N SER A 193 -4.60 2.83 -10.83
CA SER A 193 -4.91 1.41 -11.07
C SER A 193 -4.24 0.81 -12.32
N GLN A 194 -4.01 1.62 -13.35
CA GLN A 194 -3.34 1.24 -14.61
C GLN A 194 -1.85 0.86 -14.46
N HIS A 195 -1.20 1.14 -13.32
CA HIS A 195 0.19 0.75 -13.06
C HIS A 195 0.32 -0.68 -12.50
N PHE A 196 -0.79 -1.28 -12.04
CA PHE A 196 -0.82 -2.61 -11.44
C PHE A 196 -1.00 -3.71 -12.49
N THR A 197 0.03 -3.88 -13.32
CA THR A 197 0.06 -4.79 -14.47
C THR A 197 0.96 -6.01 -14.22
N LEU A 198 0.86 -7.03 -15.08
CA LEU A 198 1.78 -8.18 -15.05
C LEU A 198 3.24 -7.77 -15.31
N PRO A 199 3.57 -6.90 -16.30
CA PRO A 199 4.90 -6.31 -16.42
C PRO A 199 5.41 -5.65 -15.12
N ARG A 200 4.56 -4.92 -14.38
CA ARG A 200 4.98 -4.31 -13.12
C ARG A 200 5.39 -5.37 -12.09
N LYS A 201 4.62 -6.45 -11.96
CA LYS A 201 5.01 -7.60 -11.13
C LYS A 201 6.36 -8.21 -11.53
N ILE A 202 6.61 -8.39 -12.83
CA ILE A 202 7.88 -8.92 -13.35
C ILE A 202 9.08 -8.07 -12.88
N THR A 203 8.92 -6.74 -12.86
CA THR A 203 9.96 -5.84 -12.33
C THR A 203 10.17 -6.04 -10.83
N LEU A 204 9.08 -6.01 -10.03
CA LEU A 204 9.13 -6.10 -8.57
C LEU A 204 9.75 -7.40 -8.07
N GLU A 205 9.50 -8.53 -8.75
CA GLU A 205 10.06 -9.84 -8.40
C GLU A 205 11.59 -9.92 -8.63
N ARG A 206 12.15 -9.01 -9.44
CA ARG A 206 13.58 -8.94 -9.77
C ARG A 206 14.33 -7.86 -9.01
N TYR A 207 13.64 -7.10 -8.16
CA TYR A 207 14.33 -6.12 -7.32
C TYR A 207 15.32 -6.82 -6.38
N PRO A 208 16.55 -6.30 -6.23
CA PRO A 208 17.52 -6.85 -5.29
C PRO A 208 16.91 -6.94 -3.88
N PRO A 209 17.06 -8.06 -3.16
CA PRO A 209 16.56 -8.17 -1.78
C PRO A 209 17.19 -7.16 -0.81
N SER A 210 18.36 -6.63 -1.14
CA SER A 210 19.08 -5.62 -0.38
C SER A 210 18.63 -4.18 -0.68
N LEU A 211 17.72 -3.99 -1.63
CA LEU A 211 17.18 -2.68 -1.96
C LEU A 211 16.16 -2.25 -0.90
N GLU A 212 16.41 -1.11 -0.27
CA GLU A 212 15.45 -0.49 0.65
C GLU A 212 14.35 0.23 -0.14
N LEU A 213 13.11 -0.20 0.04
CA LEU A 213 11.93 0.35 -0.61
C LEU A 213 11.09 1.16 0.38
N GLY A 214 10.53 2.27 -0.11
CA GLY A 214 9.53 3.04 0.64
C GLY A 214 8.15 2.36 0.73
N PHE A 215 7.96 1.23 0.03
CA PHE A 215 6.70 0.50 -0.07
C PHE A 215 6.89 -1.02 0.11
N SER A 216 5.79 -1.72 0.40
CA SER A 216 5.82 -3.18 0.51
C SER A 216 5.79 -3.82 -0.87
N ARG A 217 6.93 -4.38 -1.30
CA ARG A 217 7.05 -5.16 -2.53
C ARG A 217 5.97 -6.24 -2.63
N GLU A 218 5.75 -6.99 -1.56
CA GLU A 218 4.78 -8.08 -1.52
C GLU A 218 3.34 -7.56 -1.70
N LYS A 219 2.98 -6.44 -1.07
CA LYS A 219 1.66 -5.80 -1.27
C LYS A 219 1.47 -5.37 -2.72
N TRP A 220 2.49 -4.77 -3.36
CA TRP A 220 2.38 -4.32 -4.75
C TRP A 220 2.29 -5.49 -5.72
N ILE A 221 3.03 -6.58 -5.49
CA ILE A 221 2.90 -7.82 -6.25
C ILE A 221 1.48 -8.40 -6.10
N THR A 222 0.92 -8.41 -4.89
CA THR A 222 -0.48 -8.82 -4.67
C THR A 222 -1.44 -7.95 -5.46
N LEU A 223 -1.29 -6.62 -5.40
CA LEU A 223 -2.14 -5.69 -6.16
C LEU A 223 -2.04 -5.89 -7.67
N CYS A 224 -0.85 -6.18 -8.21
CA CYS A 224 -0.70 -6.52 -9.63
C CYS A 224 -1.49 -7.79 -10.01
N ASN A 225 -1.57 -8.79 -9.12
CA ASN A 225 -2.38 -9.98 -9.38
C ASN A 225 -3.89 -9.72 -9.23
N GLU A 226 -4.29 -8.91 -8.24
CA GLU A 226 -5.71 -8.60 -7.95
C GLU A 226 -6.32 -7.67 -8.99
N ILE A 227 -5.61 -6.58 -9.34
CA ILE A 227 -6.08 -5.57 -10.29
C ILE A 227 -5.88 -6.05 -11.73
N ASN A 228 -4.72 -6.66 -12.03
CA ASN A 228 -4.39 -7.23 -13.35
C ASN A 228 -4.73 -6.26 -14.50
N ALA A 229 -4.35 -4.99 -14.33
CA ALA A 229 -4.59 -3.96 -15.33
C ALA A 229 -3.85 -4.30 -16.62
N LYS A 230 -4.44 -3.90 -17.75
CA LYS A 230 -3.89 -4.12 -19.08
C LYS A 230 -4.20 -2.93 -19.97
N ASP A 231 -3.17 -2.44 -20.64
CA ASP A 231 -3.28 -1.37 -21.62
C ASP A 231 -2.37 -1.70 -22.82
N ASN A 232 -3.01 -1.92 -23.96
CA ASN A 232 -2.36 -2.44 -25.17
C ASN A 232 -2.28 -1.40 -26.28
N ASP A 233 -2.46 -0.11 -25.97
CA ASP A 233 -2.35 0.96 -26.97
C ASP A 233 -1.40 2.08 -26.53
N PRO A 234 -0.11 2.10 -26.91
CA PRO A 234 0.49 1.18 -27.86
C PRO A 234 0.69 -0.21 -27.27
N PRO A 235 0.91 -1.26 -28.10
CA PRO A 235 0.98 -2.65 -27.65
C PRO A 235 1.96 -2.92 -26.50
N TYR A 236 3.01 -2.11 -26.39
CA TYR A 236 4.08 -2.21 -25.39
C TYR A 236 3.88 -1.30 -24.15
N ARG A 237 2.71 -0.69 -23.98
CA ARG A 237 2.51 0.36 -22.97
C ARG A 237 2.71 -0.16 -21.55
N ASP A 238 2.29 -1.37 -21.25
CA ASP A 238 2.47 -1.94 -19.91
C ASP A 238 3.94 -2.20 -19.58
N GLU A 239 4.77 -2.66 -20.54
CA GLU A 239 6.22 -2.77 -20.37
C GLU A 239 6.86 -1.40 -20.17
N GLN A 240 6.42 -0.42 -20.94
CA GLN A 240 6.90 0.96 -20.82
C GLN A 240 6.61 1.54 -19.43
N ARG A 241 5.37 1.41 -18.93
CA ARG A 241 5.00 1.86 -17.58
C ARG A 241 5.83 1.15 -16.52
N ALA A 242 5.88 -0.18 -16.57
CA ALA A 242 6.64 -0.98 -15.63
C ALA A 242 8.13 -0.61 -15.59
N TRP A 243 8.72 -0.29 -16.74
CA TRP A 243 10.10 0.17 -16.85
C TRP A 243 10.33 1.53 -16.20
N TYR A 244 9.45 2.52 -16.41
CA TYR A 244 9.63 3.82 -15.76
C TYR A 244 9.34 3.76 -14.25
N ASP A 245 8.38 2.94 -13.83
CA ASP A 245 8.08 2.72 -12.42
C ASP A 245 9.23 1.96 -11.71
N ASN A 246 10.06 1.23 -12.46
CA ASN A 246 11.27 0.58 -11.95
C ASN A 246 12.27 1.62 -11.43
N PHE A 247 12.56 2.65 -12.22
CA PHE A 247 13.48 3.70 -11.83
C PHE A 247 13.00 4.52 -10.64
N LYS A 248 11.70 4.76 -10.54
CA LYS A 248 11.10 5.43 -9.37
C LYS A 248 11.32 4.63 -8.08
N GLY A 249 11.33 3.30 -8.17
CA GLY A 249 11.66 2.42 -7.05
C GLY A 249 13.16 2.25 -6.76
N LEU A 250 14.05 2.42 -7.76
CA LEU A 250 15.51 2.24 -7.63
C LEU A 250 16.27 3.53 -7.31
N SER A 251 15.71 4.69 -7.68
CA SER A 251 16.31 6.01 -7.43
C SER A 251 16.34 6.38 -5.95
N THR A 252 15.72 5.57 -5.08
CA THR A 252 15.64 5.80 -3.64
C THR A 252 16.91 5.43 -2.86
N SER A 253 17.94 4.92 -3.53
CA SER A 253 19.22 4.58 -2.88
C SER A 253 20.12 5.80 -2.59
N ASN A 254 19.90 6.94 -3.24
CA ASN A 254 20.50 8.24 -2.87
C ASN A 254 19.45 9.29 -2.46
N ILE A 255 18.17 9.00 -2.65
CA ILE A 255 17.05 9.93 -2.48
C ILE A 255 15.89 9.11 -1.86
N GLY A 256 16.05 8.72 -0.60
CA GLY A 256 15.06 8.24 0.40
C GLY A 256 13.57 7.97 0.10
N PHE A 257 12.84 7.64 1.16
CA PHE A 257 11.54 6.95 1.19
C PHE A 257 10.42 7.40 0.25
N ALA A 258 10.01 6.52 -0.66
CA ALA A 258 8.75 6.72 -1.38
C ALA A 258 7.52 6.37 -0.53
N ALA A 259 6.77 7.38 -0.07
CA ALA A 259 5.48 7.17 0.57
C ALA A 259 4.38 7.09 -0.49
N TYR A 260 3.62 6.00 -0.52
CA TYR A 260 2.47 5.80 -1.40
C TYR A 260 1.20 5.67 -0.55
N CYS A 261 0.19 6.48 -0.83
CA CYS A 261 -1.14 6.41 -0.21
C CYS A 261 -2.04 5.40 -0.95
#